data_AF-A0A7J4QCW3-F1
#
_entry.id   AF-A0A7J4QCW3-F1
#
_cell.length_a   1.000
_cell.length_b   1.000
_cell.length_c   1.000
_cell.angle_alpha   90.00
_cell.angle_beta   90.00
_cell.angle_gamma   90.00
#
_symmetry.space_group_name_H-M   'P 1'
#
loop_
_entity.id
_entity.type
_entity.pdbx_description
1 polymer ?
#
loop_
_entity_poly.entity_id
_entity_poly.type
_entity_poly.pdbx_seq_one_letter_code
_entity_poly.pdbx_strand_id
1 'polypeptide(L)'
;MGLIDLLKDPEALARETGMLVLYSPELISGLYSQWTKHVHKKGYSTIEEKAKEIKGSTGQGKINIIGYSLGGLVGLAYAMEQPEKVGKCMFIGTPFGGVPVAYLSFILLGIGVNPNSAMQMTPGSSFLRALRAYFNAHNDEFRRKGLTFENICSTHDEFVPDENGSLNALCPGAENITERRLSKEGHGALLHCETTKRHIARFICESDLPTFCVPGFGLNGRMFKQLTSELGKSGLISGEDMKKVVPMYYDYTKPIKADKIMGWYDENR
;
A
#
# COMPACT_ATOMS: atom_id res chain seq x y z
N MET A 1 -32.43 11.76 0.87
CA MET A 1 -31.53 11.98 2.02
C MET A 1 -30.18 12.43 1.49
N GLY A 2 -29.51 13.44 2.08
CA GLY A 2 -28.18 13.81 1.60
C GLY A 2 -27.19 12.69 1.89
N LEU A 3 -26.13 12.54 1.08
CA LEU A 3 -25.10 11.51 1.27
C LEU A 3 -24.46 11.57 2.68
N ILE A 4 -24.36 12.78 3.25
CA ILE A 4 -23.90 13.03 4.63
C ILE A 4 -24.89 12.54 5.68
N ASP A 5 -26.19 12.56 5.39
CA ASP A 5 -27.22 12.06 6.29
C ASP A 5 -27.28 10.53 6.24
N LEU A 6 -27.05 9.93 5.06
CA LEU A 6 -26.94 8.48 4.89
C LEU A 6 -25.75 7.88 5.67
N LEU A 7 -24.66 8.64 5.84
CA LEU A 7 -23.48 8.21 6.61
C LEU A 7 -23.70 8.22 8.14
N LYS A 8 -24.74 8.91 8.61
CA LYS A 8 -25.14 8.90 10.03
C LYS A 8 -26.10 7.76 10.35
N ASP A 9 -26.59 7.07 9.32
CA ASP A 9 -27.53 5.95 9.42
C ASP A 9 -27.01 4.75 8.61
N PRO A 10 -26.14 3.92 9.22
CA PRO A 10 -25.57 2.74 8.58
C PRO A 10 -26.63 1.75 8.05
N GLU A 11 -27.82 1.72 8.66
CA GLU A 11 -28.93 0.87 8.21
C GLU A 11 -29.61 1.42 6.95
N ALA A 12 -29.73 2.75 6.81
CA ALA A 12 -30.19 3.38 5.58
C ALA A 12 -29.21 3.15 4.42
N LEU A 13 -27.90 3.28 4.68
CA LEU A 13 -26.86 2.98 3.68
C LEU A 13 -26.91 1.51 3.22
N ALA A 14 -27.10 0.57 4.16
CA ALA A 14 -27.24 -0.86 3.85
C ALA A 14 -28.44 -1.14 2.94
N ARG A 15 -29.60 -0.53 3.26
CA ARG A 15 -30.84 -0.69 2.49
C ARG A 15 -30.77 -0.08 1.09
N GLU A 16 -30.15 1.09 0.95
CA GLU A 16 -30.06 1.78 -0.36
C GLU A 16 -29.00 1.18 -1.30
N THR A 17 -27.91 0.63 -0.76
CA THR A 17 -26.80 0.12 -1.57
C THR A 17 -26.79 -1.39 -1.76
N GLY A 18 -27.64 -2.13 -1.02
CA GLY A 18 -27.64 -3.60 -1.01
C GLY A 18 -26.40 -4.21 -0.36
N MET A 19 -25.51 -3.39 0.23
CA MET A 19 -24.39 -3.88 1.02
C MET A 19 -24.92 -4.39 2.35
N LEU A 20 -24.77 -5.69 2.61
CA LEU A 20 -24.81 -6.22 3.97
C LEU A 20 -23.74 -5.47 4.78
N VAL A 21 -24.15 -4.54 5.63
CA VAL A 21 -23.26 -3.86 6.57
C VAL A 21 -22.87 -4.88 7.63
N LEU A 22 -21.80 -5.63 7.35
CA LEU A 22 -21.18 -6.59 8.26
C LEU A 22 -20.32 -5.90 9.34
N TYR A 23 -20.49 -4.60 9.59
CA TYR A 23 -19.61 -3.84 10.49
C TYR A 23 -20.37 -2.99 11.49
N SER A 24 -19.81 -2.93 12.71
CA SER A 24 -20.37 -2.16 13.81
C SER A 24 -20.10 -0.65 13.62
N PRO A 25 -21.07 0.22 13.95
CA PRO A 25 -20.94 1.68 13.84
C PRO A 25 -19.69 2.28 14.53
N GLU A 26 -19.14 1.59 15.54
CA GLU A 26 -17.94 1.99 16.28
C GLU A 26 -16.67 1.96 15.41
N LEU A 27 -16.56 0.99 14.49
CA LEU A 27 -15.43 0.88 13.57
C LEU A 27 -15.39 2.06 12.60
N ILE A 28 -16.56 2.44 12.07
CA ILE A 28 -16.76 3.56 11.14
C ILE A 28 -16.44 4.88 11.85
N SER A 29 -16.95 5.07 13.07
CA SER A 29 -16.68 6.25 13.89
C SER A 29 -15.20 6.37 14.28
N GLY A 30 -14.53 5.25 14.58
CA GLY A 30 -13.11 5.19 14.88
C GLY A 30 -12.24 5.66 13.71
N LEU A 31 -12.51 5.17 12.50
CA LEU A 31 -11.84 5.58 11.26
C LEU A 31 -12.05 7.09 10.96
N TYR A 32 -13.29 7.57 11.09
CA TYR A 32 -13.64 8.98 10.88
C TYR A 32 -12.96 9.93 11.88
N SER A 33 -12.89 9.57 13.16
CA SER A 33 -12.30 10.42 14.21
C SER A 33 -10.76 10.52 14.12
N GLN A 34 -10.09 9.44 13.70
CA GLN A 34 -8.63 9.47 13.47
C GLN A 34 -8.28 10.33 12.25
N TRP A 35 -9.15 10.32 11.24
CA TRP A 35 -8.97 11.05 10.01
C TRP A 35 -9.12 12.57 10.18
N THR A 36 -10.24 13.06 10.73
CA THR A 36 -10.53 14.50 10.89
C THR A 36 -9.45 15.26 11.67
N LYS A 37 -8.70 14.60 12.55
CA LYS A 37 -7.58 15.20 13.30
C LYS A 37 -6.29 15.39 12.48
N HIS A 38 -6.17 14.82 11.27
CA HIS A 38 -4.87 14.65 10.61
C HIS A 38 -4.76 15.05 9.13
N VAL A 39 -5.86 15.43 8.47
CA VAL A 39 -5.87 15.89 7.06
C VAL A 39 -5.01 17.15 6.82
N HIS A 40 -4.53 17.83 7.87
CA HIS A 40 -3.81 19.10 7.76
C HIS A 40 -2.29 19.05 7.98
N LYS A 41 -1.66 17.87 8.13
CA LYS A 41 -0.19 17.79 8.10
C LYS A 41 0.29 17.58 6.66
N LYS A 42 1.15 18.47 6.15
CA LYS A 42 1.82 18.34 4.84
C LYS A 42 2.44 16.94 4.71
N GLY A 43 1.81 16.06 3.94
CA GLY A 43 2.40 14.81 3.47
C GLY A 43 3.30 15.08 2.26
N TYR A 44 4.11 14.10 1.90
CA TYR A 44 4.79 14.06 0.61
C TYR A 44 3.78 13.68 -0.47
N SER A 45 3.88 14.31 -1.64
CA SER A 45 3.04 13.95 -2.78
C SER A 45 3.59 12.73 -3.52
N THR A 46 4.88 12.41 -3.34
CA THR A 46 5.56 11.29 -4.00
C THR A 46 6.64 10.66 -3.12
N ILE A 47 6.99 9.40 -3.41
CA ILE A 47 8.18 8.74 -2.83
C ILE A 47 9.47 9.45 -3.26
N GLU A 48 9.53 9.97 -4.49
CA GLU A 48 10.69 10.67 -5.05
C GLU A 48 11.11 11.90 -4.21
N GLU A 49 10.13 12.68 -3.73
CA GLU A 49 10.42 13.84 -2.85
C GLU A 49 11.17 13.41 -1.59
N LYS A 50 10.71 12.34 -0.93
CA LYS A 50 11.38 11.82 0.26
C LYS A 50 12.71 11.14 -0.08
N ALA A 51 12.80 10.43 -1.20
CA ALA A 51 14.04 9.81 -1.64
C ALA A 51 15.14 10.84 -1.89
N LYS A 52 14.82 12.00 -2.48
CA LYS A 52 15.75 13.12 -2.65
C LYS A 52 16.23 13.69 -1.32
N GLU A 53 15.32 13.87 -0.35
CA GLU A 53 15.66 14.34 0.99
C GLU A 53 16.63 13.38 1.70
N ILE A 54 16.34 12.08 1.67
CA ILE A 54 17.20 11.04 2.29
C ILE A 54 18.54 10.91 1.56
N LYS A 55 18.56 10.98 0.23
CA LYS A 55 19.81 11.00 -0.54
C LYS A 55 20.68 12.20 -0.15
N GLY A 56 20.07 13.36 0.03
CA GLY A 56 20.78 14.57 0.47
C GLY A 56 21.41 14.45 1.85
N SER A 57 20.77 13.73 2.78
CA SER A 57 21.26 13.59 4.16
C SER A 57 22.15 12.37 4.41
N THR A 58 22.00 11.30 3.65
CA THR A 58 22.71 10.02 3.87
C THR A 58 23.70 9.66 2.76
N GLY A 59 23.62 10.31 1.60
CA GLY A 59 24.35 9.92 0.39
C GLY A 59 23.86 8.63 -0.28
N GLN A 60 22.90 7.91 0.32
CA GLN A 60 22.39 6.66 -0.24
C GLN A 60 21.49 6.92 -1.46
N GLY A 61 21.84 6.29 -2.59
CA GLY A 61 21.14 6.48 -3.87
C GLY A 61 20.01 5.48 -4.15
N LYS A 62 19.90 4.41 -3.34
CA LYS A 62 18.83 3.41 -3.42
C LYS A 62 18.07 3.32 -2.09
N ILE A 63 16.82 2.89 -2.16
CA ILE A 63 15.95 2.64 -1.01
C ILE A 63 15.27 1.27 -1.12
N ASN A 64 14.77 0.76 0.01
CA ASN A 64 13.76 -0.31 0.03
C ASN A 64 12.38 0.28 0.33
N ILE A 65 11.33 -0.46 -0.02
CA ILE A 65 9.96 -0.03 0.19
C ILE A 65 9.17 -1.12 0.89
N ILE A 66 8.46 -0.76 1.96
CA ILE A 66 7.38 -1.57 2.54
C ILE A 66 6.09 -0.81 2.29
N GLY A 67 5.20 -1.35 1.47
CA GLY A 67 3.90 -0.77 1.20
C GLY A 67 2.79 -1.60 1.84
N TYR A 68 1.89 -0.94 2.57
CA TYR A 68 0.70 -1.58 3.12
C TYR A 68 -0.54 -1.10 2.37
N SER A 69 -1.43 -2.03 1.97
CA SER A 69 -2.67 -1.71 1.28
C SER A 69 -2.44 -0.81 0.07
N LEU A 70 -3.15 0.31 -0.08
CA LEU A 70 -2.92 1.28 -1.15
C LEU A 70 -1.47 1.79 -1.24
N GLY A 71 -0.75 1.87 -0.12
CA GLY A 71 0.66 2.24 -0.11
C GLY A 71 1.56 1.26 -0.86
N GLY A 72 1.13 0.00 -1.00
CA GLY A 72 1.79 -0.98 -1.86
C GLY A 72 1.67 -0.65 -3.34
N LEU A 73 0.52 -0.17 -3.81
CA LEU A 73 0.37 0.27 -5.21
C LEU A 73 1.23 1.50 -5.51
N VAL A 74 1.31 2.45 -4.58
CA VAL A 74 2.22 3.60 -4.69
C VAL A 74 3.67 3.14 -4.74
N GLY A 75 4.06 2.25 -3.84
CA GLY A 75 5.41 1.69 -3.78
C GLY A 75 5.79 0.93 -5.04
N LEU A 76 4.88 0.10 -5.55
CA LEU A 76 5.06 -0.68 -6.77
C LEU A 76 5.22 0.23 -7.99
N ALA A 77 4.31 1.20 -8.18
CA ALA A 77 4.39 2.15 -9.28
C ALA A 77 5.74 2.88 -9.29
N TYR A 78 6.17 3.41 -8.14
CA TYR A 78 7.47 4.07 -8.03
C TYR A 78 8.65 3.14 -8.35
N ALA A 79 8.64 1.90 -7.82
CA ALA A 79 9.70 0.93 -8.07
C ALA A 79 9.82 0.54 -9.54
N MET A 80 8.70 0.44 -10.26
CA MET A 80 8.67 0.16 -11.69
C MET A 80 9.10 1.36 -12.54
N GLU A 81 8.79 2.58 -12.11
CA GLU A 81 9.25 3.80 -12.79
C GLU A 81 10.74 4.06 -12.59
N GLN A 82 11.26 3.75 -11.39
CA GLN A 82 12.62 4.05 -10.95
C GLN A 82 13.36 2.78 -10.45
N PRO A 83 13.46 1.71 -11.25
CA PRO A 83 13.99 0.43 -10.80
C PRO A 83 15.48 0.48 -10.41
N GLU A 84 16.23 1.48 -10.89
CA GLU A 84 17.60 1.74 -10.45
C GLU A 84 17.72 2.41 -9.08
N LYS A 85 16.63 2.98 -8.55
CA LYS A 85 16.59 3.63 -7.23
C LYS A 85 16.00 2.74 -6.13
N VAL A 86 15.49 1.56 -6.48
CA VAL A 86 14.85 0.65 -5.53
C VAL A 86 15.60 -0.68 -5.49
N GLY A 87 15.91 -1.15 -4.28
CA GLY A 87 16.55 -2.45 -4.05
C GLY A 87 15.52 -3.56 -3.92
N LYS A 88 14.69 -3.48 -2.88
CA LYS A 88 13.65 -4.47 -2.60
C LYS A 88 12.33 -3.82 -2.25
N CYS A 89 11.23 -4.49 -2.55
CA CYS A 89 9.88 -4.12 -2.14
C CYS A 89 9.25 -5.24 -1.32
N MET A 90 8.52 -4.89 -0.26
CA MET A 90 7.59 -5.77 0.43
C MET A 90 6.20 -5.13 0.40
N PHE A 91 5.20 -5.90 0.01
CA PHE A 91 3.82 -5.46 -0.06
C PHE A 91 2.97 -6.30 0.88
N ILE A 92 2.07 -5.65 1.61
CA ILE A 92 1.26 -6.29 2.64
C ILE A 92 -0.19 -5.91 2.40
N GLY A 93 -1.06 -6.89 2.16
CA GLY A 93 -2.49 -6.67 1.88
C GLY A 93 -2.73 -5.74 0.69
N THR A 94 -1.86 -5.75 -0.32
CA THR A 94 -1.91 -4.76 -1.41
C THR A 94 -2.88 -5.21 -2.51
N PRO A 95 -3.83 -4.36 -2.95
CA PRO A 95 -4.83 -4.74 -3.95
C PRO A 95 -4.32 -4.56 -5.39
N PHE A 96 -3.43 -5.45 -5.84
CA PHE A 96 -2.90 -5.43 -7.21
C PHE A 96 -3.96 -5.60 -8.30
N GLY A 97 -5.00 -6.40 -8.04
CA GLY A 97 -6.16 -6.56 -8.91
C GLY A 97 -7.24 -5.50 -8.71
N GLY A 98 -7.07 -4.63 -7.72
CA GLY A 98 -8.04 -3.63 -7.30
C GLY A 98 -8.99 -4.09 -6.20
N VAL A 99 -9.84 -3.17 -5.77
CA VAL A 99 -10.85 -3.38 -4.72
C VAL A 99 -12.23 -3.02 -5.30
N PRO A 100 -13.24 -3.90 -5.21
CA PRO A 100 -14.55 -3.62 -5.79
C PRO A 100 -15.15 -2.28 -5.29
N VAL A 101 -15.87 -1.58 -6.17
CA VAL A 101 -16.39 -0.22 -5.93
C VAL A 101 -17.29 -0.13 -4.69
N ALA A 102 -17.96 -1.21 -4.29
CA ALA A 102 -18.74 -1.25 -3.06
C ALA A 102 -17.87 -1.04 -1.80
N TYR A 103 -16.73 -1.72 -1.72
CA TYR A 103 -15.74 -1.51 -0.65
C TYR A 103 -15.05 -0.15 -0.77
N LEU A 104 -14.80 0.29 -2.00
CA LEU A 104 -14.21 1.59 -2.28
C LEU A 104 -15.13 2.73 -1.82
N SER A 105 -16.44 2.61 -2.04
CA SER A 105 -17.45 3.58 -1.58
C SER A 105 -17.47 3.67 -0.06
N PHE A 106 -17.38 2.54 0.65
CA PHE A 106 -17.27 2.54 2.12
C PHE A 106 -16.01 3.26 2.61
N ILE A 107 -14.87 2.98 1.98
CA ILE A 107 -13.57 3.60 2.30
C ILE A 107 -13.57 5.10 1.94
N LEU A 108 -14.13 5.48 0.78
CA LEU A 108 -14.13 6.85 0.25
C LEU A 108 -15.12 7.77 0.98
N LEU A 109 -16.33 7.29 1.24
CA LEU A 109 -17.39 8.05 1.90
C LEU A 109 -17.10 8.27 3.39
N GLY A 110 -16.46 7.29 4.04
CA GLY A 110 -16.10 7.37 5.45
C GLY A 110 -14.97 8.36 5.77
N ILE A 111 -14.16 8.81 4.79
CA ILE A 111 -13.00 9.69 5.07
C ILE A 111 -12.71 10.73 3.97
N GLY A 112 -13.75 11.29 3.34
CA GLY A 112 -13.68 12.56 2.61
C GLY A 112 -12.62 12.68 1.50
N VAL A 113 -12.32 11.58 0.82
CA VAL A 113 -11.24 11.52 -0.17
C VAL A 113 -11.69 11.88 -1.57
N ASN A 114 -10.81 12.59 -2.28
CA ASN A 114 -10.93 12.89 -3.68
C ASN A 114 -10.82 11.59 -4.51
N PRO A 115 -11.77 11.31 -5.42
CA PRO A 115 -11.91 10.01 -6.07
C PRO A 115 -10.70 9.53 -6.88
N ASN A 116 -9.71 10.37 -7.20
CA ASN A 116 -8.68 10.01 -8.18
C ASN A 116 -7.84 8.76 -7.83
N SER A 117 -7.21 8.70 -6.65
CA SER A 117 -6.37 7.55 -6.26
C SER A 117 -7.20 6.28 -6.01
N ALA A 118 -8.41 6.45 -5.48
CA ALA A 118 -9.33 5.36 -5.26
C ALA A 118 -9.91 4.81 -6.57
N MET A 119 -10.23 5.66 -7.54
CA MET A 119 -10.64 5.26 -8.89
C MET A 119 -9.53 4.47 -9.58
N GLN A 120 -8.26 4.81 -9.34
CA GLN A 120 -7.14 4.01 -9.81
C GLN A 120 -7.13 2.59 -9.21
N MET A 121 -7.69 2.37 -8.02
CA MET A 121 -7.82 1.03 -7.40
C MET A 121 -9.05 0.24 -7.87
N THR A 122 -9.91 0.80 -8.71
CA THR A 122 -11.09 0.07 -9.21
C THR A 122 -10.62 -1.08 -10.11
N PRO A 123 -11.15 -2.31 -9.95
CA PRO A 123 -10.82 -3.43 -10.82
C PRO A 123 -10.98 -3.05 -12.29
N GLY A 124 -9.94 -3.32 -13.07
CA GLY A 124 -9.93 -2.94 -14.49
C GLY A 124 -9.80 -1.43 -14.74
N SER A 125 -9.34 -0.61 -13.80
CA SER A 125 -8.94 0.77 -14.09
C SER A 125 -7.83 0.80 -15.15
N SER A 126 -7.69 1.92 -15.88
CA SER A 126 -6.56 2.11 -16.81
C SER A 126 -5.23 1.98 -16.10
N PHE A 127 -5.13 2.50 -14.88
CA PHE A 127 -3.94 2.40 -14.03
C PHE A 127 -3.55 0.95 -13.71
N LEU A 128 -4.48 0.10 -13.23
CA LEU A 128 -4.14 -1.28 -12.90
C LEU A 128 -3.81 -2.11 -14.14
N ARG A 129 -4.49 -1.85 -15.27
CA ARG A 129 -4.13 -2.47 -16.55
C ARG A 129 -2.73 -2.05 -16.99
N ALA A 130 -2.41 -0.77 -16.90
CA ALA A 130 -1.08 -0.25 -17.25
C ALA A 130 0.01 -0.84 -16.36
N LEU A 131 -0.20 -0.87 -15.03
CA LEU A 131 0.71 -1.53 -14.10
C LEU A 131 0.95 -2.99 -14.47
N ARG A 132 -0.13 -3.76 -14.68
CA ARG A 132 -0.02 -5.17 -15.05
C ARG A 132 0.77 -5.35 -16.34
N ALA A 133 0.38 -4.65 -17.39
CA ALA A 133 1.01 -4.76 -18.70
C ALA A 133 2.49 -4.36 -18.64
N TYR A 134 2.80 -3.25 -17.99
CA TYR A 134 4.18 -2.75 -17.86
C TYR A 134 5.05 -3.71 -17.06
N PHE A 135 4.53 -4.28 -15.96
CA PHE A 135 5.28 -5.25 -15.15
C PHE A 135 5.65 -6.47 -16.00
N ASN A 136 4.66 -7.08 -16.65
CA ASN A 136 4.91 -8.26 -17.51
C ASN A 136 5.94 -7.96 -18.61
N ALA A 137 5.87 -6.78 -19.23
CA ALA A 137 6.79 -6.41 -20.31
C ALA A 137 8.24 -6.13 -19.82
N HIS A 138 8.42 -5.68 -18.59
CA HIS A 138 9.71 -5.18 -18.08
C HIS A 138 10.31 -6.03 -16.95
N ASN A 139 9.72 -7.16 -16.60
CA ASN A 139 10.16 -7.94 -15.45
C ASN A 139 11.64 -8.38 -15.54
N ASP A 140 12.11 -8.77 -16.73
CA ASP A 140 13.52 -9.12 -16.93
C ASP A 140 14.47 -7.92 -16.75
N GLU A 141 14.02 -6.71 -17.07
CA GLU A 141 14.78 -5.50 -16.76
C GLU A 141 14.88 -5.29 -15.25
N PHE A 142 13.76 -5.41 -14.53
CA PHE A 142 13.72 -5.26 -13.08
C PHE A 142 14.67 -6.26 -12.40
N ARG A 143 14.62 -7.53 -12.84
CA ARG A 143 15.52 -8.58 -12.35
C ARG A 143 16.99 -8.25 -12.62
N ARG A 144 17.35 -7.81 -13.83
CA ARG A 144 18.74 -7.39 -14.14
C ARG A 144 19.22 -6.20 -13.31
N LYS A 145 18.31 -5.30 -12.91
CA LYS A 145 18.60 -4.17 -12.02
C LYS A 145 18.67 -4.57 -10.53
N GLY A 146 18.40 -5.83 -10.21
CA GLY A 146 18.41 -6.38 -8.86
C GLY A 146 17.17 -6.04 -8.04
N LEU A 147 16.07 -5.63 -8.69
CA LEU A 147 14.81 -5.31 -8.03
C LEU A 147 14.03 -6.60 -7.72
N THR A 148 13.76 -6.84 -6.44
CA THR A 148 13.00 -8.00 -5.95
C THR A 148 11.74 -7.57 -5.22
N PHE A 149 10.69 -8.39 -5.32
CA PHE A 149 9.40 -8.12 -4.71
C PHE A 149 8.98 -9.25 -3.76
N GLU A 150 8.56 -8.88 -2.57
CA GLU A 150 7.90 -9.76 -1.61
C GLU A 150 6.44 -9.33 -1.44
N ASN A 151 5.53 -10.30 -1.36
CA ASN A 151 4.11 -10.05 -1.09
C ASN A 151 3.64 -10.89 0.08
N ILE A 152 2.89 -10.29 1.00
CA ILE A 152 2.18 -10.94 2.08
C ILE A 152 0.70 -10.60 1.93
N CYS A 153 -0.10 -11.60 1.55
CA CYS A 153 -1.55 -11.49 1.40
C CYS A 153 -2.26 -12.49 2.34
N SER A 154 -3.58 -12.36 2.45
CA SER A 154 -4.39 -13.28 3.23
C SER A 154 -5.63 -13.70 2.47
N THR A 155 -6.02 -14.97 2.59
CA THR A 155 -7.31 -15.46 2.07
C THR A 155 -8.51 -14.96 2.85
N HIS A 156 -8.29 -14.36 4.03
CA HIS A 156 -9.31 -13.79 4.90
C HIS A 156 -9.30 -12.26 4.90
N ASP A 157 -8.60 -11.64 3.95
CA ASP A 157 -8.61 -10.19 3.78
C ASP A 157 -10.01 -9.73 3.33
N GLU A 158 -10.70 -9.04 4.22
CA GLU A 158 -12.08 -8.59 4.05
C GLU A 158 -12.24 -7.42 3.06
N PHE A 159 -11.13 -6.79 2.65
CA PHE A 159 -11.13 -5.66 1.72
C PHE A 159 -10.55 -6.02 0.36
N VAL A 160 -9.55 -6.89 0.33
CA VAL A 160 -8.83 -7.29 -0.88
C VAL A 160 -9.11 -8.76 -1.15
N PRO A 161 -10.00 -9.08 -2.12
CA PRO A 161 -10.22 -10.46 -2.52
C PRO A 161 -8.91 -11.18 -2.82
N ASP A 162 -8.83 -12.47 -2.49
CA ASP A 162 -7.60 -13.26 -2.52
C ASP A 162 -6.90 -13.21 -3.89
N GLU A 163 -7.67 -13.28 -4.98
CA GLU A 163 -7.18 -13.16 -6.35
C GLU A 163 -6.62 -11.77 -6.68
N ASN A 164 -7.12 -10.72 -6.02
CA ASN A 164 -6.68 -9.34 -6.22
C ASN A 164 -5.50 -8.97 -5.32
N GLY A 165 -5.25 -9.71 -4.25
CA GLY A 165 -4.11 -9.54 -3.35
C GLY A 165 -2.83 -10.21 -3.84
N SER A 166 -2.91 -11.03 -4.89
CA SER A 166 -1.75 -11.78 -5.41
C SER A 166 -0.90 -10.95 -6.36
N LEU A 167 0.38 -10.75 -6.01
CA LEU A 167 1.35 -10.13 -6.90
C LEU A 167 1.76 -11.12 -8.00
N ASN A 168 1.80 -12.42 -7.70
CA ASN A 168 2.03 -13.45 -8.71
C ASN A 168 0.95 -13.45 -9.80
N ALA A 169 -0.30 -13.12 -9.46
CA ALA A 169 -1.35 -12.95 -10.45
C ALA A 169 -1.17 -11.70 -11.34
N LEU A 170 -0.36 -10.73 -10.90
CA LEU A 170 -0.02 -9.53 -11.68
C LEU A 170 1.06 -9.83 -12.73
N CYS A 171 2.08 -10.63 -12.37
CA CYS A 171 3.16 -11.04 -13.28
C CYS A 171 3.48 -12.54 -13.12
N PRO A 172 2.67 -13.44 -13.72
CA PRO A 172 2.85 -14.88 -13.57
C PRO A 172 4.21 -15.36 -14.05
N GLY A 173 4.87 -16.23 -13.27
CA GLY A 173 6.16 -16.81 -13.62
C GLY A 173 7.37 -15.91 -13.34
N ALA A 174 7.18 -14.73 -12.73
CA ALA A 174 8.28 -13.85 -12.36
C ALA A 174 9.16 -14.45 -11.24
N GLU A 175 10.44 -14.67 -11.55
CA GLU A 175 11.41 -15.28 -10.62
C GLU A 175 11.86 -14.36 -9.48
N ASN A 176 11.68 -13.05 -9.63
CA ASN A 176 12.01 -12.03 -8.63
C ASN A 176 10.83 -11.70 -7.69
N ILE A 177 9.79 -12.55 -7.66
CA ILE A 177 8.64 -12.42 -6.78
C ILE A 177 8.61 -13.56 -5.78
N THR A 178 8.46 -13.23 -4.49
CA THR A 178 8.15 -14.18 -3.43
C THR A 178 6.80 -13.81 -2.83
N GLU A 179 5.82 -14.72 -2.87
CA GLU A 179 4.50 -14.51 -2.28
C GLU A 179 4.28 -15.42 -1.07
N ARG A 180 3.67 -14.87 -0.03
CA ARG A 180 3.23 -15.58 1.16
C ARG A 180 1.75 -15.31 1.37
N ARG A 181 0.99 -16.39 1.47
CA ARG A 181 -0.46 -16.34 1.68
C ARG A 181 -0.78 -16.84 3.08
N LEU A 182 -1.29 -15.95 3.91
CA LEU A 182 -1.80 -16.26 5.24
C LEU A 182 -3.27 -16.71 5.14
N SER A 183 -3.73 -17.48 6.12
CA SER A 183 -5.04 -18.14 6.04
C SER A 183 -6.01 -17.75 7.15
N LYS A 184 -5.72 -16.72 7.95
CA LYS A 184 -6.54 -16.36 9.12
C LYS A 184 -6.65 -14.87 9.40
N GLU A 185 -5.77 -14.06 8.82
CA GLU A 185 -5.66 -12.65 9.21
C GLU A 185 -6.56 -11.79 8.32
N GLY A 186 -7.36 -10.92 8.93
CA GLY A 186 -8.02 -9.84 8.21
C GLY A 186 -7.00 -8.77 7.75
N HIS A 187 -7.45 -7.83 6.93
CA HIS A 187 -6.61 -6.81 6.30
C HIS A 187 -5.80 -6.02 7.34
N GLY A 188 -6.47 -5.48 8.35
CA GLY A 188 -5.81 -4.74 9.44
C GLY A 188 -4.90 -5.63 10.30
N ALA A 189 -5.29 -6.88 10.52
CA ALA A 189 -4.54 -7.83 11.34
C ALA A 189 -3.24 -8.28 10.65
N LEU A 190 -3.19 -8.30 9.31
CA LEU A 190 -2.01 -8.67 8.54
C LEU A 190 -0.74 -7.95 8.99
N LEU A 191 -0.84 -6.65 9.28
CA LEU A 191 0.33 -5.86 9.68
C LEU A 191 0.84 -6.18 11.09
N HIS A 192 -0.05 -6.65 11.97
CA HIS A 192 0.22 -6.85 13.39
C HIS A 192 0.49 -8.29 13.77
N CYS A 193 0.19 -9.25 12.91
CA CYS A 193 0.42 -10.67 13.17
C CYS A 193 1.93 -10.99 13.23
N GLU A 194 2.26 -11.99 14.02
CA GLU A 194 3.65 -12.34 14.34
C GLU A 194 4.46 -12.75 13.09
N THR A 195 3.82 -13.48 12.17
CA THR A 195 4.43 -13.91 10.91
C THR A 195 4.87 -12.71 10.07
N THR A 196 3.97 -11.74 9.86
CA THR A 196 4.30 -10.52 9.10
C THR A 196 5.38 -9.70 9.79
N LYS A 197 5.31 -9.55 11.13
CA LYS A 197 6.34 -8.83 11.91
C LYS A 197 7.73 -9.42 11.72
N ARG A 198 7.86 -10.75 11.74
CA ARG A 198 9.14 -11.44 11.48
C ARG A 198 9.64 -11.20 10.06
N HIS A 199 8.73 -11.20 9.06
CA HIS A 199 9.12 -10.89 7.69
C HIS A 199 9.58 -9.45 7.50
N ILE A 200 8.86 -8.49 8.10
CA ILE A 200 9.27 -7.08 8.09
C ILE A 200 10.64 -6.90 8.75
N ALA A 201 10.84 -7.50 9.93
CA ALA A 201 12.11 -7.43 10.63
C ALA A 201 13.27 -7.98 9.79
N ARG A 202 13.09 -9.18 9.23
CA ARG A 202 14.05 -9.79 8.29
C ARG A 202 14.35 -8.86 7.12
N PHE A 203 13.31 -8.32 6.48
CA PHE A 203 13.44 -7.44 5.32
C PHE A 203 14.27 -6.18 5.64
N ILE A 204 14.09 -5.62 6.84
CA ILE A 204 14.87 -4.47 7.32
C ILE A 204 16.32 -4.88 7.64
N CYS A 205 16.52 -5.98 8.36
CA CYS A 205 17.85 -6.42 8.82
C CYS A 205 18.76 -6.92 7.69
N GLU A 206 18.21 -7.50 6.62
CA GLU A 206 18.98 -8.02 5.48
C GLU A 206 19.52 -6.93 4.52
N SER A 207 19.35 -5.65 4.87
CA SER A 207 19.75 -4.53 4.01
C SER A 207 20.23 -3.34 4.81
N ASP A 208 21.21 -2.63 4.25
CA ASP A 208 21.69 -1.35 4.80
C ASP A 208 21.03 -0.13 4.15
N LEU A 209 20.16 -0.35 3.16
CA LEU A 209 19.38 0.71 2.53
C LEU A 209 18.28 1.24 3.46
N PRO A 210 17.91 2.53 3.35
CA PRO A 210 16.76 3.08 4.04
C PRO A 210 15.50 2.36 3.58
N THR A 211 14.62 2.02 4.52
CA THR A 211 13.38 1.31 4.23
C THR A 211 12.19 2.25 4.42
N PHE A 212 11.57 2.63 3.30
CA PHE A 212 10.45 3.55 3.29
C PHE A 212 9.16 2.78 3.55
N CYS A 213 8.46 3.13 4.62
CA CYS A 213 7.21 2.48 4.96
C CYS A 213 6.03 3.35 4.52
N VAL A 214 5.39 2.95 3.42
CA VAL A 214 4.30 3.66 2.75
C VAL A 214 2.96 3.15 3.32
N PRO A 215 2.25 3.95 4.13
CA PRO A 215 1.02 3.52 4.79
C PRO A 215 -0.11 3.32 3.80
N GLY A 216 -1.08 2.49 4.18
CA GLY A 216 -2.34 2.38 3.44
C GLY A 216 -3.18 3.64 3.57
N PHE A 217 -4.27 3.64 2.83
CA PHE A 217 -5.26 4.69 2.89
C PHE A 217 -5.85 4.86 4.30
N GLY A 218 -6.07 6.09 4.75
CA GLY A 218 -6.56 6.38 6.12
C GLY A 218 -5.55 6.12 7.24
N LEU A 219 -4.40 5.54 6.92
CA LEU A 219 -3.32 5.26 7.86
C LEU A 219 -2.21 6.29 7.66
N ASN A 220 -1.55 6.68 8.74
CA ASN A 220 -0.46 7.64 8.71
C ASN A 220 0.85 7.01 9.19
N GLY A 221 1.95 7.74 9.06
CA GLY A 221 3.27 7.27 9.50
C GLY A 221 3.36 6.86 10.98
N ARG A 222 2.38 7.18 11.85
CA ARG A 222 2.34 6.68 13.23
C ARG A 222 2.15 5.18 13.30
N MET A 223 1.37 4.58 12.39
CA MET A 223 1.18 3.14 12.36
C MET A 223 2.52 2.42 12.20
N PHE A 224 3.33 2.85 11.22
CA PHE A 224 4.65 2.28 11.03
C PHE A 224 5.64 2.65 12.14
N LYS A 225 5.52 3.82 12.76
CA LYS A 225 6.30 4.15 13.98
C LYS A 225 5.97 3.20 15.14
N GLN A 226 4.69 2.91 15.34
CA GLN A 226 4.25 1.95 16.36
C GLN A 226 4.77 0.56 16.04
N LEU A 227 4.58 0.08 14.80
CA LEU A 227 5.09 -1.21 14.35
C LEU A 227 6.60 -1.31 14.56
N THR A 228 7.36 -0.31 14.13
CA THR A 228 8.83 -0.27 14.32
C THR A 228 9.21 -0.29 15.81
N SER A 229 8.46 0.41 16.66
CA SER A 229 8.66 0.36 18.11
C SER A 229 8.35 -1.04 18.68
N GLU A 230 7.30 -1.70 18.21
CA GLU A 230 6.96 -3.08 18.61
C GLU A 230 8.04 -4.07 18.19
N LEU A 231 8.58 -3.95 16.97
CA LEU A 231 9.69 -4.76 16.47
C LEU A 231 10.96 -4.55 17.31
N GLY A 232 11.27 -3.31 17.68
CA GLY A 232 12.40 -3.00 18.56
C GLY A 232 12.23 -3.57 19.98
N LYS A 233 11.04 -3.39 20.58
CA LYS A 233 10.73 -3.90 21.94
C LYS A 233 10.75 -5.43 22.02
N SER A 234 10.38 -6.11 20.94
CA SER A 234 10.43 -7.58 20.84
C SER A 234 11.82 -8.11 20.54
N GLY A 235 12.81 -7.24 20.30
CA GLY A 235 14.17 -7.63 19.92
C GLY A 235 14.28 -8.19 18.50
N LEU A 236 13.27 -8.01 17.66
CA LEU A 236 13.28 -8.47 16.27
C LEU A 236 14.17 -7.60 15.38
N ILE A 237 14.36 -6.32 15.72
CA ILE A 237 15.27 -5.41 15.05
C ILE A 237 16.11 -4.63 16.07
N SER A 238 17.35 -4.29 15.72
CA SER A 238 18.23 -3.51 16.58
C SER A 238 17.90 -2.00 16.55
N GLY A 239 18.48 -1.23 17.48
CA GLY A 239 18.39 0.23 17.45
C GLY A 239 19.00 0.85 16.19
N GLU A 240 20.02 0.24 15.58
CA GLU A 240 20.57 0.69 14.30
C GLU A 240 19.62 0.38 13.13
N ASP A 241 18.99 -0.79 13.14
CA ASP A 241 17.97 -1.14 12.13
C ASP A 241 16.77 -0.20 12.18
N MET A 242 16.35 0.22 13.37
CA MET A 242 15.28 1.21 13.53
C MET A 242 15.60 2.56 12.87
N LYS A 243 16.88 2.98 12.82
CA LYS A 243 17.29 4.23 12.16
C LYS A 243 17.15 4.16 10.63
N LYS A 244 17.17 2.95 10.06
CA LYS A 244 16.96 2.72 8.63
C LYS A 244 15.49 2.90 8.23
N VAL A 245 14.55 2.81 9.17
CA VAL A 245 13.11 2.84 8.88
C VAL A 245 12.62 4.28 8.73
N VAL A 246 12.09 4.60 7.55
CA VAL A 246 11.58 5.93 7.19
C VAL A 246 10.06 5.86 7.03
N PRO A 247 9.28 6.23 8.07
CA PRO A 247 7.82 6.26 7.95
C PRO A 247 7.39 7.38 7.00
N MET A 248 6.61 7.02 5.98
CA MET A 248 6.10 7.97 5.00
C MET A 248 4.76 8.58 5.46
N TYR A 249 4.51 9.80 4.98
CA TYR A 249 3.21 10.43 4.99
C TYR A 249 2.88 10.73 3.53
N TYR A 250 1.94 10.01 2.93
CA TYR A 250 1.61 10.15 1.51
C TYR A 250 0.27 10.87 1.33
N ASP A 251 0.20 11.82 0.40
CA ASP A 251 -1.03 12.53 0.06
C ASP A 251 -1.90 11.72 -0.92
N TYR A 252 -2.78 10.89 -0.35
CA TYR A 252 -3.74 10.09 -1.12
C TYR A 252 -4.86 10.89 -1.78
N THR A 253 -4.93 12.21 -1.59
CA THR A 253 -5.88 13.05 -2.36
C THR A 253 -5.41 13.28 -3.80
N LYS A 254 -4.14 12.99 -4.08
CA LYS A 254 -3.56 13.06 -5.42
C LYS A 254 -3.58 11.69 -6.10
N PRO A 255 -3.68 11.63 -7.44
CA PRO A 255 -3.46 10.39 -8.17
C PRO A 255 -2.11 9.77 -7.82
N ILE A 256 -2.04 8.44 -7.84
CA ILE A 256 -0.76 7.72 -7.82
C ILE A 256 0.00 8.11 -9.07
N LYS A 257 1.22 8.61 -8.87
CA LYS A 257 2.09 9.05 -9.96
C LYS A 257 2.70 7.84 -10.66
N ALA A 258 2.45 7.74 -11.96
CA ALA A 258 2.86 6.61 -12.80
C ALA A 258 2.99 7.05 -14.28
N ASP A 259 3.46 8.28 -14.51
CA ASP A 259 3.50 8.94 -15.82
C ASP A 259 4.22 8.10 -16.89
N LYS A 260 5.35 7.45 -16.54
CA LYS A 260 6.12 6.60 -17.47
C LYS A 260 5.35 5.34 -17.83
N ILE A 261 4.70 4.73 -16.84
CA ILE A 261 3.93 3.49 -17.03
C ILE A 261 2.70 3.76 -17.87
N MET A 262 2.00 4.87 -17.59
CA MET A 262 0.82 5.30 -18.34
C MET A 262 1.17 5.67 -19.78
N GLY A 263 2.24 6.45 -20.00
CA GLY A 263 2.69 6.79 -21.34
C GLY A 263 3.04 5.57 -22.18
N TRP A 264 3.81 4.63 -21.62
CA TRP A 264 4.11 3.35 -22.30
C TRP A 264 2.84 2.55 -22.63
N TYR A 265 1.89 2.49 -21.70
CA TYR A 265 0.67 1.72 -21.90
C TYR A 265 -0.20 2.31 -23.03
N ASP A 266 -0.31 3.63 -23.10
CA ASP A 266 -1.09 4.31 -24.15
C ASP A 266 -0.44 4.13 -25.54
N GLU A 267 0.90 4.04 -25.61
CA GLU A 267 1.64 3.79 -26.86
C GLU A 267 1.54 2.35 -27.37
N ASN A 268 1.23 1.39 -26.51
CA ASN A 268 1.26 -0.05 -26.80
C ASN A 268 -0.14 -0.70 -26.79
N ARG A 269 -1.20 0.12 -26.88
CA ARG A 269 -2.61 -0.32 -26.86
C ARG A 269 -3.21 -0.51 -28.26
#